data_AF-A0A3G2C7Z3-F1
#
_entry.id   AF-A0A3G2C7Z3-F1
#
_cell.length_a   1.000
_cell.length_b   1.000
_cell.length_c   1.000
_cell.angle_alpha   90.00
_cell.angle_beta   90.00
_cell.angle_gamma   90.00
#
_symmetry.space_group_name_H-M   'P 1'
#
loop_
_entity.id
_entity.type
_entity.pdbx_description
1 polymer ?
#
loop_
_entity_poly.entity_id
_entity_poly.type
_entity_poly.pdbx_seq_one_letter_code
_entity_poly.pdbx_strand_id
1 'polypeptide(L)'
;MKLVGEIEAVWPECRLCVCCDLTKKYELMLRGSCNQVLTALSENPNVEKGEYCLVVEVPPCEKAAAPERTELTPEMFLLSRMMEGEELDQAGDAALEAGYPRNGVKRAKIAVKRRFDL
;
A
#
# COMPACT_ATOMS: atom_id res chain seq x y z
N MET A 1 -0.30 -16.90 14.85
CA MET A 1 -1.04 -17.73 13.86
C MET A 1 -2.24 -17.04 13.20
N LYS A 2 -3.02 -16.23 13.92
CA LYS A 2 -4.26 -15.58 13.42
C LYS A 2 -4.14 -14.95 12.02
N LEU A 3 -3.13 -14.13 11.79
CA LEU A 3 -2.93 -13.43 10.52
C LEU A 3 -2.81 -14.38 9.32
N VAL A 4 -2.07 -15.49 9.47
CA VAL A 4 -1.91 -16.47 8.37
C VAL A 4 -3.25 -17.13 8.04
N GLY A 5 -4.10 -17.37 9.06
CA GLY A 5 -5.47 -17.87 8.86
C GLY A 5 -6.39 -16.85 8.17
N GLU A 6 -6.25 -15.57 8.50
CA GLU A 6 -6.97 -14.48 7.82
C GLU A 6 -6.53 -14.35 6.36
N ILE A 7 -5.23 -14.49 6.08
CA ILE A 7 -4.69 -14.50 4.72
C ILE A 7 -5.26 -15.67 3.92
N GLU A 8 -5.28 -16.90 4.46
CA GLU A 8 -5.88 -18.07 3.80
C GLU A 8 -7.38 -17.84 3.48
N ALA A 9 -8.12 -17.18 4.37
CA ALA A 9 -9.53 -16.88 4.15
C ALA A 9 -9.76 -15.87 3.01
N VAL A 10 -8.81 -14.94 2.78
CA VAL A 10 -8.92 -13.89 1.75
C VAL A 10 -8.30 -14.34 0.42
N TRP A 11 -7.18 -15.06 0.47
CA TRP A 11 -6.44 -15.58 -0.67
C TRP A 11 -6.14 -17.08 -0.48
N PRO A 12 -7.11 -17.97 -0.70
CA PRO A 12 -6.94 -19.40 -0.48
C PRO A 12 -5.77 -19.98 -1.27
N GLU A 13 -5.02 -20.91 -0.65
CA GLU A 13 -3.83 -21.55 -1.23
C GLU A 13 -2.74 -20.56 -1.70
N CYS A 14 -2.74 -19.34 -1.17
CA CYS A 14 -1.67 -18.38 -1.42
C CYS A 14 -0.30 -18.97 -1.07
N ARG A 15 0.73 -18.56 -1.80
CA ARG A 15 2.10 -18.85 -1.39
C ARG A 15 2.58 -17.77 -0.44
N LEU A 16 3.16 -18.19 0.67
CA LEU A 16 3.81 -17.26 1.58
C LEU A 16 5.08 -17.84 2.21
N CYS A 17 5.86 -16.96 2.79
CA CYS A 17 7.03 -17.27 3.61
C CYS A 17 6.87 -16.56 4.95
N VAL A 18 6.88 -17.32 6.04
CA VAL A 18 6.93 -16.83 7.42
C VAL A 18 8.35 -16.98 7.93
N CYS A 19 8.94 -15.87 8.36
CA CYS A 19 10.26 -15.85 8.98
C CYS A 19 10.13 -15.39 10.43
N CYS A 20 10.77 -16.08 11.37
CA CYS A 20 10.83 -15.67 12.78
C CYS A 20 12.27 -15.40 13.18
N ASP A 21 12.49 -14.33 13.93
CA ASP A 21 13.78 -14.05 14.59
C ASP A 21 14.98 -14.09 13.63
N LEU A 22 14.80 -13.53 12.43
CA LEU A 22 15.84 -13.41 11.41
C LEU A 22 17.14 -12.86 12.02
N THR A 23 18.27 -13.49 11.69
CA THR A 23 19.62 -13.21 12.19
C THR A 23 19.90 -13.59 13.65
N LYS A 24 18.90 -14.10 14.40
CA LYS A 24 19.06 -14.55 15.79
C LYS A 24 19.32 -16.06 15.85
N LYS A 25 19.72 -16.56 17.03
CA LYS A 25 20.12 -17.95 17.26
C LYS A 25 19.06 -19.00 16.86
N TYR A 26 17.78 -18.67 17.02
CA TYR A 26 16.67 -19.59 16.79
C TYR A 26 15.83 -19.14 15.59
N GLU A 27 16.49 -18.65 14.54
CA GLU A 27 15.85 -18.28 13.29
C GLU A 27 15.03 -19.44 12.70
N LEU A 28 13.83 -19.12 12.20
CA LEU A 28 12.92 -20.05 11.56
C LEU A 28 12.43 -19.47 10.25
N MET A 29 12.40 -20.28 9.19
CA MET A 29 11.78 -19.94 7.91
C MET A 29 10.87 -21.07 7.45
N LEU A 30 9.58 -20.77 7.27
CA LEU A 30 8.56 -21.68 6.77
C LEU A 30 7.99 -21.11 5.47
N ARG A 31 8.03 -21.90 4.40
CA ARG A 31 7.56 -21.49 3.08
C ARG A 31 6.69 -22.58 2.47
N GLY A 32 5.58 -22.19 1.85
CA GLY A 32 4.67 -23.13 1.21
C GLY A 32 3.34 -22.47 0.87
N SER A 33 2.30 -23.30 0.68
CA SER A 33 0.94 -22.78 0.69
C SER A 33 0.56 -22.32 2.11
N CYS A 34 -0.38 -21.40 2.17
CA CYS A 34 -0.88 -20.81 3.40
C CYS A 34 -1.38 -21.90 4.39
N ASN A 35 -2.00 -22.98 3.90
CA ASN A 35 -2.35 -24.18 4.69
C ASN A 35 -1.12 -24.91 5.27
N GLN A 36 -0.13 -25.24 4.43
CA GLN A 36 1.09 -25.95 4.87
C GLN A 36 1.83 -25.18 5.97
N VAL A 37 1.92 -23.86 5.82
CA VAL A 37 2.59 -23.02 6.82
C VAL A 37 1.77 -22.88 8.09
N LEU A 38 0.44 -22.83 8.02
CA LEU A 38 -0.42 -22.88 9.21
C LEU A 38 -0.22 -24.15 10.02
N THR A 39 -0.19 -25.31 9.37
CA THR A 39 0.08 -26.59 10.02
C THR A 39 1.44 -26.56 10.73
N ALA A 40 2.50 -26.18 10.02
CA ALA A 40 3.85 -26.11 10.61
C ALA A 40 3.95 -25.12 11.78
N LEU A 41 3.24 -23.99 11.72
CA LEU A 41 3.17 -23.05 12.84
C LEU A 41 2.40 -23.63 14.04
N SER A 42 1.32 -24.38 13.79
CA SER A 42 0.51 -24.99 14.86
C SER A 42 1.25 -26.11 15.61
N GLU A 43 2.17 -26.80 14.93
CA GLU A 43 3.01 -27.83 15.50
C GLU A 43 4.21 -27.26 16.28
N ASN A 44 4.51 -25.97 16.13
CA ASN A 44 5.62 -25.33 16.83
C ASN A 44 5.21 -24.88 18.24
N PRO A 45 5.73 -25.50 19.33
CA PRO A 45 5.38 -25.12 20.70
C PRO A 45 5.90 -23.73 21.11
N ASN A 46 6.82 -23.15 20.33
CA ASN A 46 7.36 -21.81 20.55
C ASN A 46 6.77 -20.77 19.58
N VAL A 47 5.66 -21.07 18.89
CA VAL A 47 5.07 -20.19 17.88
C VAL A 47 4.72 -18.79 18.39
N GLU A 48 4.36 -18.66 19.67
CA GLU A 48 4.04 -17.37 20.31
C GLU A 48 5.29 -16.56 20.71
N LYS A 49 6.50 -17.07 20.47
CA LYS A 49 7.76 -16.39 20.77
C LYS A 49 8.40 -15.85 19.51
N GLY A 50 9.12 -14.75 19.67
CA GLY A 50 9.90 -14.11 18.61
C GLY A 50 9.08 -13.14 17.77
N GLU A 51 9.78 -12.44 16.88
CA GLU A 51 9.18 -11.49 15.96
C GLU A 51 9.04 -12.12 14.58
N TYR A 52 7.85 -12.02 14.00
CA TYR A 52 7.54 -12.63 12.71
C TYR A 52 7.49 -11.59 11.59
N CYS A 53 8.12 -11.94 10.47
CA CYS A 53 8.03 -11.25 9.19
C CYS A 53 7.38 -12.18 8.17
N LEU A 54 6.51 -11.64 7.30
CA LEU A 54 5.81 -12.40 6.29
C LEU A 54 6.01 -11.79 4.90
N VAL A 55 6.25 -12.66 3.92
CA VAL A 55 6.20 -12.33 2.50
C VAL A 55 5.07 -13.13 1.88
N VAL A 56 4.10 -12.45 1.28
CA VAL A 56 2.88 -13.07 0.74
C VAL A 56 2.78 -12.76 -0.75
N GLU A 57 2.53 -13.80 -1.54
CA GLU A 57 2.19 -13.64 -2.95
C GLU A 57 0.70 -13.33 -3.07
N VAL A 58 0.40 -12.03 -3.24
CA VAL A 58 -0.98 -11.54 -3.37
C VAL A 58 -1.41 -11.64 -4.83
N PRO A 59 -2.63 -12.15 -5.13
CA PRO A 59 -3.12 -12.18 -6.50
C PRO A 59 -3.22 -10.78 -7.10
N PRO A 60 -3.08 -10.64 -8.43
CA PRO A 60 -3.25 -9.36 -9.09
C PRO A 60 -4.61 -8.76 -8.75
N CYS A 61 -4.61 -7.53 -8.20
CA CYS A 61 -5.83 -6.75 -8.05
C CYS A 61 -6.13 -6.07 -9.39
N GLU A 62 -7.34 -6.23 -9.91
CA GLU A 62 -7.83 -5.41 -11.01
C GLU A 62 -7.78 -3.94 -10.56
N LYS A 63 -6.82 -3.19 -11.10
CA LYS A 63 -6.79 -1.74 -10.85
C LYS A 63 -8.08 -1.19 -11.44
N ALA A 64 -8.85 -0.48 -10.62
CA ALA A 64 -9.93 0.36 -11.12
C ALA A 64 -9.39 1.17 -12.31
N ALA A 65 -10.15 1.18 -13.41
CA ALA A 65 -9.80 1.95 -14.58
C ALA A 65 -9.42 3.36 -14.11
N ALA A 66 -8.23 3.83 -14.52
CA ALA A 66 -7.85 5.20 -14.22
C ALA A 66 -8.98 6.10 -14.73
N PRO A 67 -9.50 7.05 -13.91
CA PRO A 67 -10.51 7.97 -14.39
C PRO A 67 -10.02 8.59 -15.70
N GLU A 68 -10.94 8.78 -16.65
CA GLU A 68 -10.62 9.46 -17.92
C GLU A 68 -9.81 10.71 -17.56
N ARG A 69 -8.60 10.80 -18.12
CA ARG A 69 -7.69 11.89 -17.80
C ARG A 69 -8.42 13.19 -18.07
N THR A 70 -8.67 13.96 -17.02
CA THR A 70 -8.88 15.39 -17.12
C THR A 70 -7.73 15.95 -17.97
N GLU A 71 -8.04 16.67 -19.06
CA GLU A 71 -7.05 17.06 -20.08
C GLU A 71 -5.88 17.91 -19.51
N LEU A 72 -6.07 18.48 -18.31
CA LEU A 72 -5.09 19.29 -17.61
C LEU A 72 -4.15 18.43 -16.75
N THR A 73 -2.88 18.85 -16.66
CA THR A 73 -2.00 18.26 -15.64
C THR A 73 -2.46 18.70 -14.25
N PRO A 74 -2.14 17.94 -13.18
CA PRO A 74 -2.50 18.35 -11.82
C PRO A 74 -1.99 19.77 -11.49
N GLU A 75 -0.82 20.17 -11.97
CA GLU A 75 -0.28 21.53 -11.78
C GLU A 75 -1.18 22.60 -12.41
N MET A 76 -1.65 22.37 -13.64
CA MET A 76 -2.55 23.31 -14.33
C MET A 76 -3.89 23.42 -13.62
N PHE A 77 -4.44 22.30 -13.12
CA PHE A 77 -5.67 22.30 -12.35
C PHE A 77 -5.53 23.07 -11.02
N LEU A 78 -4.42 22.87 -10.30
CA LEU A 78 -4.18 23.62 -9.06
C LEU A 78 -4.08 25.12 -9.35
N LEU A 79 -3.34 25.50 -10.39
CA LEU A 79 -3.16 26.90 -10.76
C LEU A 79 -4.47 27.56 -11.21
N SER A 80 -5.33 26.86 -11.96
CA SER A 80 -6.63 27.41 -12.35
C SER A 80 -7.51 27.72 -11.14
N ARG A 81 -7.52 26.83 -10.13
CA ARG A 81 -8.26 27.05 -8.87
C ARG A 81 -7.68 28.18 -8.03
N MET A 82 -6.35 28.29 -7.98
CA MET A 82 -5.69 29.42 -7.31
C MET A 82 -6.01 30.76 -7.98
N MET A 83 -6.16 30.78 -9.32
CA MET A 83 -6.62 31.96 -10.05
C MET A 83 -8.09 32.32 -9.77
N GLU A 84 -8.91 31.35 -9.36
CA GLU A 84 -10.27 31.55 -8.85
C GLU A 84 -10.30 32.01 -7.37
N GLY A 85 -9.15 32.09 -6.72
CA GLY A 85 -9.00 32.56 -5.34
C GLY A 85 -8.97 31.46 -4.28
N GLU A 86 -8.92 30.18 -4.69
CA GLU A 86 -8.76 29.07 -3.75
C GLU A 86 -7.31 29.00 -3.22
N GLU A 87 -7.17 28.64 -1.95
CA GLU A 87 -5.84 28.33 -1.38
C GLU A 87 -5.28 27.04 -1.98
N LEU A 88 -3.95 26.91 -2.04
CA LEU A 88 -3.30 25.75 -2.64
C LEU A 88 -3.75 24.42 -2.00
N ASP A 89 -4.08 24.43 -0.72
CA ASP A 89 -4.58 23.24 -0.05
C ASP A 89 -5.98 22.83 -0.51
N GLN A 90 -6.89 23.80 -0.67
CA GLN A 90 -8.25 23.61 -1.19
C GLN A 90 -8.24 23.12 -2.64
N ALA A 91 -7.40 23.72 -3.48
CA ALA A 91 -7.20 23.28 -4.86
C ALA A 91 -6.71 21.82 -4.93
N GLY A 92 -5.89 21.41 -3.96
CA GLY A 92 -5.43 20.03 -3.82
C GLY A 92 -6.54 19.04 -3.52
N ASP A 93 -7.44 19.42 -2.63
CA ASP A 93 -8.59 18.57 -2.27
C ASP A 93 -9.54 18.46 -3.46
N ALA A 94 -9.83 19.57 -4.15
CA ALA A 94 -10.61 19.57 -5.39
C ALA A 94 -9.99 18.69 -6.49
N ALA A 95 -8.66 18.62 -6.58
CA ALA A 95 -7.98 17.74 -7.52
C ALA A 95 -8.17 16.25 -7.15
N LEU A 96 -8.19 15.90 -5.86
CA LEU A 96 -8.47 14.53 -5.44
C LEU A 96 -9.92 14.15 -5.77
N GLU A 97 -10.86 15.06 -5.56
CA GLU A 97 -12.28 14.87 -5.90
C GLU A 97 -12.49 14.74 -7.42
N ALA A 98 -11.73 15.49 -8.22
CA ALA A 98 -11.70 15.40 -9.67
C ALA A 98 -10.99 14.12 -10.20
N GLY A 99 -10.58 13.21 -9.31
CA GLY A 99 -10.03 11.91 -9.69
C GLY A 99 -8.52 11.90 -9.96
N TYR A 100 -7.79 12.99 -9.71
CA TYR A 100 -6.35 12.98 -9.87
C TYR A 100 -5.67 12.06 -8.84
N PRO A 101 -4.65 11.28 -9.23
CA PRO A 101 -3.95 10.40 -8.30
C PRO A 101 -3.33 11.19 -7.14
N ARG A 102 -3.50 10.69 -5.90
CA ARG A 102 -2.97 11.34 -4.69
C ARG A 102 -1.49 11.69 -4.76
N ASN A 103 -0.67 10.78 -5.29
CA ASN A 103 0.76 11.03 -5.50
C ASN A 103 1.03 12.08 -6.59
N GLY A 104 0.16 12.19 -7.60
CA GLY A 104 0.19 13.25 -8.60
C GLY A 104 -0.08 14.62 -7.99
N VAL A 105 -1.18 14.75 -7.24
CA VAL A 105 -1.55 16.00 -6.55
C VAL A 105 -0.46 16.45 -5.57
N LYS A 106 0.11 15.53 -4.79
CA LYS A 106 1.20 15.84 -3.85
C LYS A 106 2.43 16.42 -4.56
N ARG A 107 2.83 15.85 -5.70
CA ARG A 107 3.96 16.37 -6.48
C ARG A 107 3.65 17.74 -7.08
N ALA A 108 2.43 17.93 -7.57
CA ALA A 108 2.01 19.21 -8.12
C ALA A 108 2.00 20.34 -7.09
N LYS A 109 1.50 20.09 -5.86
CA LYS A 109 1.61 21.05 -4.75
C LYS A 109 3.05 21.50 -4.51
N ILE A 110 3.99 20.56 -4.45
CA ILE A 110 5.42 20.87 -4.25
C ILE A 110 5.97 21.70 -5.43
N ALA A 111 5.61 21.33 -6.66
CA ALA A 111 6.06 22.05 -7.85
C ALA A 111 5.52 23.49 -7.90
N VAL A 112 4.24 23.70 -7.56
CA VAL A 112 3.60 25.01 -7.47
C VAL A 112 4.27 25.85 -6.37
N LYS A 113 4.41 25.32 -5.15
CA LYS A 113 5.12 26.03 -4.06
C LYS A 113 6.50 26.48 -4.46
N ARG A 114 7.29 25.57 -5.05
CA ARG A 114 8.64 25.87 -5.53
C ARG A 114 8.68 26.94 -6.62
N ARG A 115 7.65 27.02 -7.47
CA ARG A 115 7.63 27.95 -8.62
C ARG A 115 7.20 29.36 -8.23
N PHE A 116 6.38 29.48 -7.19
CA PHE A 116 5.76 30.73 -6.77
C PHE A 116 6.21 31.18 -5.36
N ASP A 117 7.22 30.52 -4.79
CA ASP A 117 7.79 30.81 -3.46
C ASP A 117 6.73 30.85 -2.34
N LEU A 118 5.78 29.89 -2.38
CA LEU A 118 4.71 29.69 -1.38
C LEU A 118 5.06 28.68 -0.29
#